data_AF-H2CIG0-F1
#
_entry.id   AF-H2CIG0-F1
#
_cell.length_a   1.000
_cell.length_b   1.000
_cell.length_c   1.000
_cell.angle_alpha   90.00
_cell.angle_beta   90.00
_cell.angle_gamma   90.00
#
_symmetry.space_group_name_H-M   'P 1'
#
loop_
_entity.id
_entity.type
_entity.pdbx_description
1 polymer ?
#
loop_
_entity_poly.entity_id
_entity_poly.type
_entity_poly.pdbx_seq_one_letter_code
_entity_poly.pdbx_strand_id
1 'polypeptide(L)'
;MEKREIINSLDFGSRVAEEETDILADYFIETDIWQKLFSGKIDIVYGYKGSGKSAIYLLLNKRKEQLERKSICLISADSFKGEPVFSELKREPPTSISNFIDLWSLYFAGLIAKELNQRKIHSKEVRRLRNLGLFSSKMSVLDIFRRAQLLVKSIRPPDSFEVGNRLSAGNDGGWEQYFKIALRLLPFWKTVRSDEINDLLRQLSATAKKKGIVFWIALDRLDVAFVDSPELESNAIKGLIRTYLNFRQYENVKIKLFLRSDIWAQITSEGFTEASHVTNTQTIEWTTDDLLLLILNRTFRSNLVRRLCSIDEYQQINALAYRRQRSLFNTVFPKQIDSGRNKPSTFDWILSRTKSAHPNYSPREIIHLLNEARSEQIKIIERTGDVPSGNQLIGPAAFRAALKPVSKALIEQTYFAEYPSFRGTIEMFRNQKSDHSKDTLARLLNKSKAEAETIANDLSRIGFFERRGSNKEYWIPFVFRSYLNLIQGRAYSTKKSYRKKSVRKRSRKS
;
A
#
# COMPACT_ATOMS: atom_id res chain seq x y z
N MET A 1 31.82 11.22 -22.96
CA MET A 1 30.60 10.43 -22.68
C MET A 1 29.43 11.27 -23.12
N GLU A 2 28.61 10.78 -24.05
CA GLU A 2 27.47 11.54 -24.54
C GLU A 2 26.45 11.68 -23.41
N LYS A 3 25.96 12.89 -23.17
CA LYS A 3 25.06 13.16 -22.02
C LYS A 3 23.80 12.30 -22.04
N ARG A 4 23.31 12.02 -23.26
CA ARG A 4 22.18 11.13 -23.51
C ARG A 4 22.42 9.71 -23.00
N GLU A 5 23.63 9.18 -23.16
CA GLU A 5 24.02 7.86 -22.66
C GLU A 5 23.91 7.78 -21.13
N ILE A 6 24.36 8.83 -20.43
CA ILE A 6 24.27 8.91 -18.96
C ILE A 6 22.80 8.95 -18.53
N ILE A 7 21.97 9.76 -19.19
CA ILE A 7 20.53 9.84 -18.89
C ILE A 7 19.84 8.49 -19.17
N ASN A 8 20.21 7.81 -20.26
CA ASN A 8 19.71 6.47 -20.57
C ASN A 8 20.13 5.43 -19.53
N SER A 9 21.27 5.60 -18.87
CA SER A 9 21.68 4.71 -17.78
C SER A 9 20.96 4.95 -16.44
N LEU A 10 20.24 6.08 -16.29
CA LEU A 10 19.46 6.33 -15.08
C LEU A 10 18.31 5.32 -15.00
N ASP A 11 18.22 4.63 -13.87
CA ASP A 11 17.12 3.73 -13.54
C ASP A 11 16.64 4.08 -12.13
N PHE A 12 15.52 4.80 -12.05
CA PHE A 12 14.88 5.07 -10.77
C PHE A 12 13.97 3.92 -10.33
N GLY A 13 13.83 2.87 -11.15
CA GLY A 13 13.07 1.68 -10.81
C GLY A 13 11.58 1.71 -11.13
N SER A 14 10.83 0.67 -10.75
CA SER A 14 9.39 0.56 -10.99
C SER A 14 8.52 1.18 -9.88
N ARG A 15 7.29 1.56 -10.27
CA ARG A 15 6.20 1.96 -9.37
C ARG A 15 5.62 0.79 -8.58
N VAL A 16 5.86 -0.43 -9.03
CA VAL A 16 5.34 -1.66 -8.44
C VAL A 16 6.53 -2.45 -7.90
N ALA A 17 6.58 -2.65 -6.59
CA ALA A 17 7.72 -3.31 -5.94
C ALA A 17 7.96 -4.74 -6.48
N GLU A 18 6.89 -5.45 -6.88
CA GLU A 18 6.95 -6.80 -7.44
C GLU A 18 7.75 -6.86 -8.75
N GLU A 19 7.73 -5.79 -9.54
CA GLU A 19 8.50 -5.68 -10.79
C GLU A 19 10.00 -5.42 -10.54
N GLU A 20 10.37 -4.99 -9.33
CA GLU A 20 11.76 -4.71 -8.95
C GLU A 20 12.38 -5.80 -8.07
N THR A 21 11.68 -6.93 -7.87
CA THR A 21 12.05 -7.92 -6.86
C THR A 21 13.53 -8.29 -6.93
N ASP A 22 14.08 -8.41 -8.14
CA ASP A 22 15.47 -8.83 -8.34
C ASP A 22 16.51 -7.84 -7.83
N ILE A 23 16.24 -6.55 -7.99
CA ILE A 23 17.18 -5.45 -7.77
C ILE A 23 16.90 -4.66 -6.48
N LEU A 24 15.70 -4.84 -5.90
CA LEU A 24 15.25 -4.11 -4.72
C LEU A 24 16.20 -4.26 -3.53
N ALA A 25 16.80 -5.44 -3.37
CA ALA A 25 17.74 -5.72 -2.28
C ALA A 25 19.04 -4.91 -2.37
N ASP A 26 19.45 -4.48 -3.58
CA ASP A 26 20.75 -3.84 -3.81
C ASP A 26 20.79 -2.40 -3.28
N TYR A 27 19.65 -1.70 -3.30
CA TYR A 27 19.54 -0.31 -2.85
C TYR A 27 18.60 -0.13 -1.66
N PHE A 28 18.07 -1.22 -1.10
CA PHE A 28 17.26 -1.14 0.10
C PHE A 28 18.12 -0.67 1.28
N ILE A 29 17.67 0.39 1.94
CA ILE A 29 18.29 0.90 3.16
C ILE A 29 17.67 0.12 4.31
N GLU A 30 18.48 -0.58 5.08
CA GLU A 30 18.03 -1.28 6.28
C GLU A 30 17.55 -0.28 7.34
N THR A 31 16.28 0.06 7.28
CA THR A 31 15.63 0.94 8.25
C THR A 31 15.47 0.24 9.61
N ASP A 32 15.25 1.02 10.66
CA ASP A 32 14.90 0.49 11.99
C ASP A 32 13.68 -0.45 11.94
N ILE A 33 12.68 -0.12 11.09
CA ILE A 33 11.51 -0.97 10.83
C ILE A 33 11.95 -2.34 10.30
N TRP A 34 12.82 -2.36 9.30
CA TRP A 34 13.35 -3.60 8.73
C TRP A 34 14.11 -4.41 9.77
N GLN A 35 15.00 -3.78 10.53
CA GLN A 35 15.79 -4.47 11.55
C GLN A 35 14.91 -5.08 12.64
N LYS A 36 13.92 -4.32 13.13
CA LYS A 36 12.94 -4.81 14.13
C LYS A 36 12.08 -5.93 13.58
N LEU A 37 11.65 -5.84 12.31
CA LEU A 37 10.85 -6.89 11.66
C LEU A 37 11.68 -8.18 11.52
N PHE A 38 12.88 -8.06 10.97
CA PHE A 38 13.79 -9.17 10.69
C PHE A 38 14.35 -9.82 11.97
N SER A 39 14.46 -9.06 13.07
CA SER A 39 14.79 -9.60 14.40
C SER A 39 13.58 -10.17 15.15
N GLY A 40 12.36 -10.05 14.60
CA GLY A 40 11.13 -10.52 15.22
C GLY A 40 10.58 -9.66 16.36
N LYS A 41 11.06 -8.41 16.51
CA LYS A 41 10.57 -7.44 17.52
C LYS A 41 9.22 -6.82 17.16
N ILE A 42 8.91 -6.73 15.86
CA ILE A 42 7.60 -6.28 15.38
C ILE A 42 6.95 -7.36 14.52
N ASP A 43 5.63 -7.38 14.54
CA ASP A 43 4.79 -8.33 13.81
C ASP A 43 3.89 -7.62 12.80
N ILE A 44 3.46 -6.39 13.07
CA ILE A 44 2.56 -5.64 12.19
C ILE A 44 3.24 -4.38 11.67
N VAL A 45 3.22 -4.21 10.35
CA VAL A 45 3.73 -3.03 9.66
C VAL A 45 2.56 -2.28 9.02
N TYR A 46 2.29 -1.07 9.49
CA TYR A 46 1.28 -0.18 8.93
C TYR A 46 1.88 0.76 7.88
N GLY A 47 1.06 1.17 6.90
CA GLY A 47 1.44 2.24 5.98
C GLY A 47 0.39 2.48 4.90
N TYR A 48 0.27 3.71 4.39
CA TYR A 48 -0.63 4.06 3.29
C TYR A 48 -0.17 3.42 1.96
N LYS A 49 -0.95 3.58 0.89
CA LYS A 49 -0.59 3.05 -0.42
C LYS A 49 0.67 3.72 -0.99
N GLY A 50 1.60 2.93 -1.51
CA GLY A 50 2.88 3.43 -2.03
C GLY A 50 3.94 3.70 -0.97
N SER A 51 3.65 3.50 0.32
CA SER A 51 4.63 3.65 1.43
C SER A 51 5.79 2.64 1.41
N GLY A 52 5.70 1.54 0.65
CA GLY A 52 6.75 0.52 0.57
C GLY A 52 6.54 -0.74 1.42
N LYS A 53 5.33 -0.98 1.95
CA LYS A 53 4.98 -2.25 2.63
C LYS A 53 5.37 -3.49 1.82
N SER A 54 4.94 -3.55 0.57
CA SER A 54 5.24 -4.67 -0.33
C SER A 54 6.74 -4.78 -0.64
N ALA A 55 7.49 -3.67 -0.62
CA ALA A 55 8.95 -3.71 -0.75
C ALA A 55 9.62 -4.39 0.47
N ILE A 56 9.19 -4.06 1.69
CA ILE A 56 9.66 -4.73 2.92
C ILE A 56 9.27 -6.22 2.91
N TYR A 57 8.05 -6.54 2.49
CA TYR A 57 7.56 -7.92 2.38
C TYR A 57 8.36 -8.73 1.33
N LEU A 58 8.65 -8.16 0.16
CA LEU A 58 9.51 -8.79 -0.86
C LEU A 58 10.93 -9.01 -0.35
N LEU A 59 11.50 -8.02 0.35
CA LEU A 59 12.83 -8.15 0.94
C LEU A 59 12.88 -9.26 2.01
N LEU A 60 11.83 -9.40 2.82
CA LEU A 60 11.69 -10.49 3.79
C LEU A 60 11.77 -11.85 3.09
N ASN A 61 11.11 -11.99 1.94
CA ASN A 61 11.13 -13.21 1.12
C ASN A 61 12.47 -13.44 0.44
N LYS A 62 13.14 -12.39 -0.06
CA LYS A 62 14.51 -12.46 -0.58
C LYS A 62 15.53 -12.92 0.47
N ARG A 63 15.28 -12.64 1.75
CA ARG A 63 16.14 -13.03 2.87
C ARG A 63 15.70 -14.35 3.52
N LYS A 64 14.83 -15.15 2.86
CA LYS A 64 14.33 -16.42 3.39
C LYS A 64 15.44 -17.39 3.81
N GLU A 65 16.49 -17.54 3.01
CA GLU A 65 17.63 -18.42 3.35
C GLU A 65 18.34 -18.00 4.66
N GLN A 66 18.44 -16.69 4.92
CA GLN A 66 19.04 -16.19 6.16
C GLN A 66 18.15 -16.47 7.37
N LEU A 67 16.82 -16.43 7.20
CA LEU A 67 15.87 -16.84 8.23
C LEU A 67 15.95 -18.35 8.47
N GLU A 68 16.09 -19.15 7.42
CA GLU A 68 16.20 -20.62 7.53
C GLU A 68 17.45 -21.05 8.32
N ARG A 69 18.57 -20.34 8.17
CA ARG A 69 19.78 -20.55 9.01
C ARG A 69 19.55 -20.29 10.50
N LYS A 70 18.53 -19.49 10.85
CA LYS A 70 18.07 -19.24 12.23
C LYS A 70 16.92 -20.17 12.64
N SER A 71 16.67 -21.23 11.89
CA SER A 71 15.54 -22.16 12.05
C SER A 71 14.15 -21.50 11.90
N ILE A 72 14.09 -20.35 11.21
CA ILE A 72 12.85 -19.65 10.91
C ILE A 72 12.40 -20.01 9.50
N CYS A 73 11.24 -20.63 9.38
CA CYS A 73 10.58 -20.94 8.12
C CYS A 73 9.58 -19.83 7.78
N LEU A 74 9.92 -19.01 6.79
CA LEU A 74 9.02 -17.98 6.25
C LEU A 74 8.03 -18.60 5.24
N ILE A 75 6.75 -18.39 5.49
CA ILE A 75 5.62 -18.77 4.66
C ILE A 75 4.95 -17.50 4.13
N SER A 76 4.93 -17.35 2.80
CA SER A 76 4.14 -16.31 2.13
C SER A 76 2.69 -16.78 2.06
N ALA A 77 1.81 -16.12 2.80
CA ALA A 77 0.37 -16.42 2.83
C ALA A 77 -0.42 -15.61 1.79
N ASP A 78 0.27 -14.96 0.85
CA ASP A 78 -0.29 -14.39 -0.36
C ASP A 78 0.62 -14.71 -1.55
N SER A 79 0.09 -14.63 -2.78
CA SER A 79 0.84 -14.86 -4.01
C SER A 79 1.38 -13.55 -4.59
N PHE A 80 2.68 -13.52 -4.87
CA PHE A 80 3.37 -12.38 -5.52
C PHE A 80 3.09 -12.27 -7.02
N LYS A 81 2.62 -13.36 -7.64
CA LYS A 81 2.39 -13.47 -9.07
C LYS A 81 1.05 -14.18 -9.27
N GLY A 82 0.12 -13.53 -9.96
CA GLY A 82 -1.20 -14.08 -10.27
C GLY A 82 -2.33 -13.39 -9.51
N GLU A 83 -3.43 -14.10 -9.36
CA GLU A 83 -4.63 -13.59 -8.69
C GLU A 83 -4.38 -13.46 -7.17
N PRO A 84 -4.67 -12.30 -6.56
CA PRO A 84 -4.57 -12.11 -5.11
C PRO A 84 -5.37 -13.19 -4.38
N VAL A 85 -4.77 -13.87 -3.39
CA VAL A 85 -5.40 -15.04 -2.75
C VAL A 85 -6.76 -14.70 -2.16
N PHE A 86 -6.90 -13.47 -1.67
CA PHE A 86 -8.07 -13.02 -0.94
C PHE A 86 -9.19 -12.51 -1.86
N SER A 87 -9.02 -12.43 -3.19
CA SER A 87 -10.10 -12.04 -4.11
C SER A 87 -11.35 -12.92 -3.96
N GLU A 88 -11.17 -14.18 -3.55
CA GLU A 88 -12.23 -15.16 -3.27
C GLU A 88 -13.18 -14.71 -2.14
N LEU A 89 -12.74 -13.83 -1.25
CA LEU A 89 -13.59 -13.28 -0.19
C LEU A 89 -14.71 -12.39 -0.75
N LYS A 90 -14.53 -11.81 -1.95
CA LYS A 90 -15.61 -11.07 -2.65
C LYS A 90 -16.71 -11.99 -3.13
N ARG A 91 -16.33 -13.13 -3.69
CA ARG A 91 -17.29 -14.09 -4.26
C ARG A 91 -18.15 -14.68 -3.16
N GLU A 92 -17.53 -15.01 -2.03
CA GLU A 92 -18.20 -15.75 -0.96
C GLU A 92 -17.75 -15.26 0.43
N PRO A 93 -18.27 -14.11 0.90
CA PRO A 93 -17.87 -13.53 2.16
C PRO A 93 -18.28 -14.40 3.36
N PRO A 94 -17.37 -14.64 4.33
CA PRO A 94 -17.77 -15.10 5.64
C PRO A 94 -18.77 -14.12 6.27
N THR A 95 -19.84 -14.66 6.86
CA THR A 95 -20.95 -13.86 7.37
C THR A 95 -20.68 -13.17 8.71
N SER A 96 -19.65 -13.59 9.46
CA SER A 96 -19.36 -13.03 10.79
C SER A 96 -17.86 -12.97 11.09
N ILE A 97 -17.47 -12.11 12.05
CA ILE A 97 -16.09 -12.03 12.56
C ILE A 97 -15.60 -13.40 13.06
N SER A 98 -16.48 -14.20 13.67
CA SER A 98 -16.09 -15.53 14.16
C SER A 98 -15.82 -16.52 13.02
N ASN A 99 -16.56 -16.41 11.91
CA ASN A 99 -16.27 -17.21 10.71
C ASN A 99 -14.93 -16.81 10.09
N PHE A 100 -14.57 -15.52 10.14
CA PHE A 100 -13.24 -15.07 9.76
C PHE A 100 -12.14 -15.64 10.67
N ILE A 101 -12.36 -15.69 11.99
CA ILE A 101 -11.39 -16.29 12.92
C ILE A 101 -11.13 -17.77 12.58
N ASP A 102 -12.19 -18.54 12.36
CA ASP A 102 -12.07 -19.95 11.99
C ASP A 102 -11.39 -20.12 10.62
N LEU A 103 -11.70 -19.23 9.66
CA LEU A 103 -11.08 -19.21 8.33
C LEU A 103 -9.57 -18.97 8.41
N TRP A 104 -9.14 -17.90 9.08
CA TRP A 104 -7.73 -17.57 9.22
C TRP A 104 -6.97 -18.67 9.97
N SER A 105 -7.58 -19.22 11.02
CA SER A 105 -7.00 -20.31 11.82
C SER A 105 -6.78 -21.57 11.00
N LEU A 106 -7.78 -22.00 10.22
CA LEU A 106 -7.67 -23.16 9.32
C LEU A 106 -6.68 -22.90 8.19
N TYR A 107 -6.71 -21.71 7.60
CA TYR A 107 -5.79 -21.34 6.54
C TYR A 107 -4.33 -21.43 7.01
N PHE A 108 -4.00 -20.83 8.16
CA PHE A 108 -2.67 -20.91 8.75
C PHE A 108 -2.28 -22.33 9.16
N ALA A 109 -3.21 -23.12 9.69
CA ALA A 109 -2.98 -24.54 9.98
C ALA A 109 -2.61 -25.33 8.71
N GLY A 110 -3.33 -25.09 7.60
CA GLY A 110 -3.08 -25.73 6.31
C GLY A 110 -1.71 -25.38 5.75
N LEU A 111 -1.30 -24.11 5.86
CA LEU A 111 0.02 -23.64 5.44
C LEU A 111 1.15 -24.30 6.25
N ILE A 112 1.05 -24.29 7.58
CA ILE A 112 2.04 -24.93 8.47
C ILE A 112 2.13 -26.43 8.17
N ALA A 113 0.99 -27.10 8.04
CA ALA A 113 0.95 -28.54 7.79
C ALA A 113 1.55 -28.92 6.42
N LYS A 114 1.35 -28.07 5.40
CA LYS A 114 2.01 -28.23 4.09
C LYS A 114 3.53 -28.14 4.21
N GLU A 115 4.06 -27.13 4.90
CA GLU A 115 5.51 -26.96 5.09
C GLU A 115 6.13 -28.11 5.91
N LEU A 116 5.48 -28.53 7.00
CA LEU A 116 5.91 -29.70 7.77
C LEU A 116 5.94 -30.96 6.89
N ASN A 117 4.93 -31.17 6.06
CA ASN A 117 4.90 -32.30 5.14
C ASN A 117 6.02 -32.22 4.07
N GLN A 118 6.29 -31.05 3.50
CA GLN A 118 7.39 -30.88 2.54
C GLN A 118 8.76 -31.19 3.16
N ARG A 119 8.92 -30.90 4.45
CA ARG A 119 10.10 -31.27 5.26
C ARG A 119 10.09 -32.74 5.72
N LYS A 120 9.18 -33.57 5.20
CA LYS A 120 9.00 -34.99 5.56
C LYS A 120 8.70 -35.21 7.05
N ILE A 121 8.12 -34.21 7.72
CA ILE A 121 7.66 -34.32 9.11
C ILE A 121 6.23 -34.85 9.09
N HIS A 122 6.09 -36.14 9.41
CA HIS A 122 4.80 -36.84 9.41
C HIS A 122 4.31 -37.05 10.84
N SER A 123 3.38 -36.20 11.27
CA SER A 123 2.71 -36.30 12.57
C SER A 123 1.21 -36.58 12.42
N LYS A 124 0.53 -36.93 13.52
CA LYS A 124 -0.88 -37.32 13.52
C LYS A 124 -1.77 -36.18 13.01
N GLU A 125 -1.52 -34.97 13.47
CA GLU A 125 -2.22 -33.73 13.10
C GLU A 125 -1.97 -33.35 11.63
N VAL A 126 -0.75 -33.50 11.12
CA VAL A 126 -0.43 -33.27 9.70
C VAL A 126 -1.18 -34.27 8.81
N ARG A 127 -1.25 -35.54 9.21
CA ARG A 127 -2.06 -36.56 8.51
C ARG A 127 -3.55 -36.23 8.58
N ARG A 128 -4.06 -35.80 9.75
CA ARG A 128 -5.47 -35.41 9.94
C ARG A 128 -5.84 -34.26 9.00
N LEU A 129 -5.05 -33.20 8.95
CA LEU A 129 -5.31 -32.05 8.06
C LEU A 129 -5.23 -32.43 6.57
N ARG A 130 -4.35 -33.37 6.20
CA ARG A 130 -4.31 -33.91 4.84
C ARG A 130 -5.57 -34.72 4.52
N ASN A 131 -6.02 -35.56 5.45
CA ASN A 131 -7.22 -36.38 5.27
C ASN A 131 -8.49 -35.54 5.19
N LEU A 132 -8.52 -34.39 5.86
CA LEU A 132 -9.57 -33.38 5.71
C LEU A 132 -9.52 -32.64 4.36
N GLY A 133 -8.51 -32.90 3.53
CA GLY A 133 -8.33 -32.24 2.23
C GLY A 133 -7.92 -30.77 2.34
N LEU A 134 -7.48 -30.29 3.50
CA LEU A 134 -7.10 -28.89 3.72
C LEU A 134 -5.83 -28.52 2.95
N PHE A 135 -4.90 -29.47 2.78
CA PHE A 135 -3.68 -29.25 2.00
C PHE A 135 -3.22 -30.54 1.30
N SER A 136 -2.42 -30.38 0.25
CA SER A 136 -1.64 -31.43 -0.39
C SER A 136 -0.29 -30.86 -0.86
N SER A 137 0.64 -31.72 -1.29
CA SER A 137 1.96 -31.29 -1.77
C SER A 137 1.89 -30.42 -3.04
N LYS A 138 0.89 -30.62 -3.89
CA LYS A 138 0.71 -29.91 -5.16
C LYS A 138 -0.17 -28.65 -5.06
N MET A 139 -0.93 -28.50 -3.98
CA MET A 139 -1.85 -27.37 -3.81
C MET A 139 -1.11 -26.04 -3.70
N SER A 140 -1.63 -25.02 -4.37
CA SER A 140 -1.20 -23.64 -4.21
C SER A 140 -1.69 -23.05 -2.88
N VAL A 141 -1.19 -21.86 -2.55
CA VAL A 141 -1.64 -21.09 -1.38
C VAL A 141 -3.14 -20.74 -1.52
N LEU A 142 -3.57 -20.38 -2.73
CA LEU A 142 -4.98 -20.11 -3.07
C LEU A 142 -5.86 -21.35 -2.88
N ASP A 143 -5.39 -22.54 -3.28
CA ASP A 143 -6.16 -23.77 -3.08
C ASP A 143 -6.40 -24.07 -1.60
N ILE A 144 -5.39 -23.85 -0.75
CA ILE A 144 -5.52 -24.04 0.71
C ILE A 144 -6.54 -23.04 1.28
N PHE A 145 -6.50 -21.78 0.82
CA PHE A 145 -7.47 -20.76 1.23
C PHE A 145 -8.90 -21.15 0.86
N ARG A 146 -9.14 -21.55 -0.40
CA ARG A 146 -10.45 -22.04 -0.87
C ARG A 146 -10.93 -23.24 -0.05
N ARG A 147 -10.04 -24.20 0.25
CA ARG A 147 -10.38 -25.36 1.10
C ARG A 147 -10.73 -24.94 2.53
N ALA A 148 -10.03 -23.97 3.10
CA ALA A 148 -10.36 -23.43 4.41
C ALA A 148 -11.75 -22.74 4.41
N GLN A 149 -12.09 -21.96 3.38
CA GLN A 149 -13.43 -21.36 3.23
C GLN A 149 -14.53 -22.42 3.19
N LEU A 150 -14.34 -23.49 2.39
CA LEU A 150 -15.30 -24.60 2.32
C LEU A 150 -15.48 -25.28 3.67
N LEU A 151 -14.39 -25.51 4.40
CA LEU A 151 -14.44 -26.14 5.71
C LEU A 151 -15.18 -25.26 6.73
N VAL A 152 -14.90 -23.96 6.82
CA VAL A 152 -15.61 -23.06 7.76
C VAL A 152 -17.12 -23.10 7.56
N LYS A 153 -17.58 -23.12 6.31
CA LYS A 153 -19.02 -23.24 6.00
C LYS A 153 -19.63 -24.55 6.49
N SER A 154 -18.85 -25.63 6.58
CA SER A 154 -19.31 -26.89 7.18
C SER A 154 -19.41 -26.83 8.71
N ILE A 155 -18.58 -25.99 9.36
CA ILE A 155 -18.57 -25.78 10.83
C ILE A 155 -19.74 -24.91 11.25
N ARG A 156 -19.99 -23.84 10.49
CA ARG A 156 -21.03 -22.83 10.75
C ARG A 156 -21.73 -22.54 9.43
N PRO A 157 -22.80 -23.31 9.11
CA PRO A 157 -23.62 -23.01 7.95
C PRO A 157 -24.10 -21.56 8.07
N PRO A 158 -24.07 -20.76 6.99
CA PRO A 158 -24.63 -19.42 7.04
C PRO A 158 -26.12 -19.52 7.42
N ASP A 159 -26.55 -18.72 8.41
CA ASP A 159 -27.98 -18.57 8.70
C ASP A 159 -28.67 -18.10 7.42
N SER A 160 -29.67 -18.86 6.98
CA SER A 160 -30.33 -18.74 5.67
C SER A 160 -31.16 -17.46 5.48
N PHE A 161 -31.01 -16.44 6.32
CA PHE A 161 -31.99 -15.36 6.44
C PHE A 161 -31.54 -13.92 6.12
N GLU A 162 -30.27 -13.65 5.81
CA GLU A 162 -29.86 -12.25 5.47
C GLU A 162 -29.17 -12.07 4.10
N VAL A 163 -28.84 -13.13 3.38
CA VAL A 163 -28.20 -13.02 2.05
C VAL A 163 -29.24 -12.83 0.93
N GLY A 164 -30.52 -13.12 1.20
CA GLY A 164 -31.60 -13.08 0.20
C GLY A 164 -31.99 -11.69 -0.32
N ASN A 165 -31.56 -10.59 0.32
CA ASN A 165 -32.06 -9.25 -0.02
C ASN A 165 -31.01 -8.29 -0.61
N ARG A 166 -29.80 -8.74 -0.99
CA ARG A 166 -28.79 -7.87 -1.63
C ARG A 166 -28.22 -8.35 -2.96
N LEU A 167 -28.73 -9.44 -3.53
CA LEU A 167 -28.34 -9.87 -4.88
C LEU A 167 -29.58 -10.07 -5.74
N SER A 168 -30.23 -8.96 -6.10
CA SER A 168 -31.18 -8.95 -7.22
C SER A 168 -30.40 -8.66 -8.51
N ALA A 169 -30.67 -9.50 -9.51
CA ALA A 169 -30.29 -9.39 -10.93
C ALA A 169 -28.94 -10.02 -11.35
N GLY A 170 -29.00 -11.32 -11.58
CA GLY A 170 -28.05 -12.07 -12.41
C GLY A 170 -28.07 -13.54 -11.99
N ASN A 171 -28.49 -14.42 -12.91
CA ASN A 171 -28.55 -15.90 -12.78
C ASN A 171 -27.65 -16.48 -11.68
N ASP A 172 -28.16 -17.36 -10.81
CA ASP A 172 -27.45 -18.59 -10.41
C ASP A 172 -28.22 -19.43 -9.39
N GLY A 173 -29.13 -20.28 -9.89
CA GLY A 173 -29.55 -21.51 -9.18
C GLY A 173 -28.52 -22.65 -9.29
N GLY A 174 -27.46 -22.48 -10.09
CA GLY A 174 -26.41 -23.48 -10.31
C GLY A 174 -25.37 -23.57 -9.18
N TRP A 175 -25.20 -22.50 -8.41
CA TRP A 175 -24.15 -22.42 -7.40
C TRP A 175 -24.44 -23.27 -6.15
N GLU A 176 -25.69 -23.34 -5.68
CA GLU A 176 -26.08 -24.29 -4.64
C GLU A 176 -25.76 -25.74 -5.04
N GLN A 177 -25.96 -26.06 -6.32
CA GLN A 177 -25.72 -27.38 -6.86
C GLN A 177 -24.22 -27.66 -6.95
N TYR A 178 -23.42 -26.71 -7.43
CA TYR A 178 -21.96 -26.80 -7.41
C TYR A 178 -21.40 -26.92 -5.99
N PHE A 179 -21.94 -26.16 -5.03
CA PHE A 179 -21.53 -26.21 -3.62
C PHE A 179 -21.89 -27.55 -2.97
N LYS A 180 -23.10 -28.07 -3.20
CA LYS A 180 -23.52 -29.42 -2.78
C LYS A 180 -22.61 -30.49 -3.40
N ILE A 181 -22.18 -30.32 -4.65
CA ILE A 181 -21.24 -31.22 -5.33
C ILE A 181 -19.82 -31.10 -4.76
N ALA A 182 -19.31 -29.89 -4.55
CA ALA A 182 -17.97 -29.63 -3.99
C ALA A 182 -17.85 -30.13 -2.54
N LEU A 183 -18.91 -29.99 -1.74
CA LEU A 183 -19.03 -30.59 -0.41
C LEU A 183 -19.08 -32.12 -0.47
N ARG A 184 -19.78 -32.71 -1.44
CA ARG A 184 -19.81 -34.17 -1.67
C ARG A 184 -18.45 -34.73 -2.11
N LEU A 185 -17.60 -33.93 -2.74
CA LEU A 185 -16.25 -34.30 -3.16
C LEU A 185 -15.19 -34.18 -2.05
N LEU A 186 -15.52 -33.62 -0.88
CA LEU A 186 -14.65 -33.68 0.29
C LEU A 186 -14.76 -35.07 0.94
N PRO A 187 -13.63 -35.78 1.15
CA PRO A 187 -13.67 -37.12 1.72
C PRO A 187 -14.13 -37.05 3.18
N PHE A 188 -15.29 -37.65 3.45
CA PHE A 188 -15.92 -37.81 4.76
C PHE A 188 -16.30 -36.51 5.47
N TRP A 189 -17.60 -36.34 5.67
CA TRP A 189 -18.21 -35.33 6.52
C TRP A 189 -17.82 -35.58 7.98
N LYS A 190 -16.60 -35.21 8.36
CA LYS A 190 -16.29 -34.95 9.77
C LYS A 190 -16.35 -33.45 9.95
N THR A 191 -17.47 -32.99 10.49
CA THR A 191 -17.66 -31.62 10.97
C THR A 191 -16.51 -31.30 11.91
N VAL A 192 -15.57 -30.49 11.46
CA VAL A 192 -14.51 -29.97 12.33
C VAL A 192 -15.20 -28.97 13.25
N ARG A 193 -15.12 -29.13 14.56
CA ARG A 193 -15.65 -28.11 15.50
C ARG A 193 -14.60 -27.01 15.69
N SER A 194 -15.01 -25.78 16.03
CA SER A 194 -14.05 -24.69 16.30
C SER A 194 -13.01 -25.08 17.36
N ASP A 195 -13.40 -25.83 18.40
CA ASP A 195 -12.48 -26.32 19.44
C ASP A 195 -11.40 -27.27 18.87
N GLU A 196 -11.75 -28.07 17.87
CA GLU A 196 -10.79 -28.96 17.21
C GLU A 196 -9.75 -28.19 16.39
N ILE A 197 -10.09 -27.00 15.87
CA ILE A 197 -9.13 -26.14 15.15
C ILE A 197 -8.02 -25.70 16.11
N ASN A 198 -8.40 -25.25 17.31
CA ASN A 198 -7.45 -24.82 18.33
C ASN A 198 -6.54 -25.97 18.77
N ASP A 199 -7.10 -27.17 18.98
CA ASP A 199 -6.32 -28.36 19.31
C ASP A 199 -5.34 -28.75 18.20
N LEU A 200 -5.76 -28.70 16.93
CA LEU A 200 -4.90 -28.96 15.78
C LEU A 200 -3.74 -27.96 15.70
N LEU A 201 -4.02 -26.67 15.90
CA LEU A 201 -3.00 -25.62 15.92
C LEU A 201 -2.00 -25.82 17.06
N ARG A 202 -2.48 -26.14 18.26
CA ARG A 202 -1.62 -26.47 19.41
C ARG A 202 -0.72 -27.67 19.12
N GLN A 203 -1.26 -28.72 18.51
CA GLN A 203 -0.49 -29.91 18.14
C GLN A 203 0.56 -29.60 17.05
N LEU A 204 0.20 -28.83 16.03
CA LEU A 204 1.12 -28.38 14.98
C LEU A 204 2.27 -27.56 15.57
N SER A 205 1.96 -26.58 16.44
CA SER A 205 2.95 -25.78 17.14
C SER A 205 3.88 -26.66 17.98
N ALA A 206 3.34 -27.62 18.74
CA ALA A 206 4.14 -28.55 19.54
C ALA A 206 5.08 -29.41 18.69
N THR A 207 4.61 -29.93 17.55
CA THR A 207 5.44 -30.71 16.62
C THR A 207 6.54 -29.87 16.00
N ALA A 208 6.24 -28.65 15.60
CA ALA A 208 7.22 -27.71 15.08
C ALA A 208 8.28 -27.34 16.14
N LYS A 209 7.86 -27.12 17.39
CA LYS A 209 8.76 -26.84 18.53
C LYS A 209 9.70 -28.03 18.81
N LYS A 210 9.19 -29.26 18.78
CA LYS A 210 10.01 -30.49 18.90
C LYS A 210 11.06 -30.63 17.80
N LYS A 211 10.82 -30.04 16.63
CA LYS A 211 11.77 -30.04 15.50
C LYS A 211 12.63 -28.78 15.44
N GLY A 212 12.51 -27.88 16.43
CA GLY A 212 13.26 -26.63 16.48
C GLY A 212 12.87 -25.63 15.40
N ILE A 213 11.67 -25.74 14.82
CA ILE A 213 11.21 -24.88 13.72
C ILE A 213 10.32 -23.77 14.27
N VAL A 214 10.65 -22.53 13.87
CA VAL A 214 9.81 -21.35 14.08
C VAL A 214 9.17 -20.97 12.75
N PHE A 215 7.84 -20.87 12.70
CA PHE A 215 7.12 -20.43 11.51
C PHE A 215 6.83 -18.93 11.54
N TRP A 216 7.17 -18.22 10.48
CA TRP A 216 6.71 -16.86 10.23
C TRP A 216 5.73 -16.88 9.05
N ILE A 217 4.46 -16.58 9.30
CA ILE A 217 3.41 -16.52 8.28
C ILE A 217 3.21 -15.05 7.92
N ALA A 218 3.58 -14.65 6.72
CA ALA A 218 3.56 -13.25 6.33
C ALA A 218 2.43 -12.97 5.31
N LEU A 219 1.65 -11.91 5.55
CA LEU A 219 0.48 -11.52 4.76
C LEU A 219 0.60 -10.05 4.32
N ASP A 220 0.38 -9.76 3.04
CA ASP A 220 0.22 -8.42 2.47
C ASP A 220 -1.06 -8.38 1.59
N ARG A 221 -1.40 -7.21 1.05
CA ARG A 221 -2.45 -7.01 0.01
C ARG A 221 -3.87 -7.50 0.37
N LEU A 222 -4.21 -7.57 1.65
CA LEU A 222 -5.56 -7.92 2.13
C LEU A 222 -6.64 -6.96 1.60
N ASP A 223 -6.28 -5.71 1.34
CA ASP A 223 -7.19 -4.65 0.87
C ASP A 223 -7.77 -4.91 -0.54
N VAL A 224 -7.05 -5.67 -1.38
CA VAL A 224 -7.51 -5.96 -2.75
C VAL A 224 -8.82 -6.76 -2.76
N ALA A 225 -9.07 -7.51 -1.70
CA ALA A 225 -10.24 -8.37 -1.54
C ALA A 225 -11.54 -7.62 -1.23
N PHE A 226 -11.51 -6.34 -0.85
CA PHE A 226 -12.68 -5.70 -0.25
C PHE A 226 -13.07 -4.34 -0.83
N VAL A 227 -12.55 -4.00 -2.01
CA VAL A 227 -12.77 -2.71 -2.71
C VAL A 227 -14.25 -2.26 -2.73
N ASP A 228 -15.21 -3.20 -2.76
CA ASP A 228 -16.64 -2.92 -2.92
C ASP A 228 -17.46 -3.14 -1.63
N SER A 229 -16.83 -3.50 -0.50
CA SER A 229 -17.54 -3.75 0.77
C SER A 229 -16.69 -3.40 2.01
N PRO A 230 -16.78 -2.14 2.50
CA PRO A 230 -16.06 -1.69 3.70
C PRO A 230 -16.44 -2.46 4.97
N GLU A 231 -17.70 -2.89 5.11
CA GLU A 231 -18.16 -3.69 6.25
C GLU A 231 -17.47 -5.06 6.27
N LEU A 232 -17.35 -5.69 5.09
CA LEU A 232 -16.66 -6.97 4.94
C LEU A 232 -15.16 -6.83 5.22
N GLU A 233 -14.54 -5.75 4.73
CA GLU A 233 -13.14 -5.42 5.00
C GLU A 233 -12.87 -5.29 6.51
N SER A 234 -13.74 -4.53 7.19
CA SER A 234 -13.67 -4.31 8.65
C SER A 234 -13.79 -5.64 9.40
N ASN A 235 -14.76 -6.49 9.05
CA ASN A 235 -14.95 -7.80 9.68
C ASN A 235 -13.79 -8.77 9.42
N ALA A 236 -13.26 -8.80 8.20
CA ALA A 236 -12.15 -9.66 7.82
C ALA A 236 -10.89 -9.32 8.61
N ILE A 237 -10.56 -8.03 8.72
CA ILE A 237 -9.38 -7.55 9.45
C ILE A 237 -9.58 -7.70 10.96
N LYS A 238 -10.77 -7.40 11.51
CA LYS A 238 -11.08 -7.68 12.93
C LYS A 238 -10.86 -9.17 13.25
N GLY A 239 -11.36 -10.06 12.40
CA GLY A 239 -11.15 -11.52 12.53
C GLY A 239 -9.68 -11.93 12.42
N LEU A 240 -8.93 -11.32 11.50
CA LEU A 240 -7.50 -11.57 11.34
C LEU A 240 -6.71 -11.13 12.57
N ILE A 241 -7.00 -9.96 13.14
CA ILE A 241 -6.32 -9.44 14.33
C ILE A 241 -6.65 -10.28 15.56
N ARG A 242 -7.91 -10.71 15.73
CA ARG A 242 -8.27 -11.68 16.78
C ARG A 242 -7.52 -13.00 16.63
N THR A 243 -7.39 -13.49 15.39
CA THR A 243 -6.57 -14.69 15.10
C THR A 243 -5.11 -14.45 15.45
N TYR A 244 -4.53 -13.30 15.07
CA TYR A 244 -3.18 -12.91 15.44
C TYR A 244 -2.97 -12.94 16.97
N LEU A 245 -3.91 -12.39 17.74
CA LEU A 245 -3.84 -12.40 19.20
C LEU A 245 -3.92 -13.83 19.76
N ASN A 246 -4.80 -14.68 19.21
CA ASN A 246 -4.90 -16.09 19.60
C ASN A 246 -3.60 -16.87 19.33
N PHE A 247 -2.85 -16.51 18.29
CA PHE A 247 -1.58 -17.14 17.96
C PHE A 247 -0.42 -16.70 18.86
N ARG A 248 -0.56 -15.63 19.65
CA ARG A 248 0.51 -15.19 20.59
C ARG A 248 0.87 -16.25 21.63
N GLN A 249 -0.04 -17.17 21.93
CA GLN A 249 0.22 -18.30 22.83
C GLN A 249 1.26 -19.29 22.26
N TYR A 250 1.51 -19.26 20.95
CA TYR A 250 2.49 -20.11 20.27
C TYR A 250 3.81 -19.34 20.07
N GLU A 251 4.83 -19.69 20.86
CA GLU A 251 6.14 -19.03 20.77
C GLU A 251 6.81 -19.21 19.40
N ASN A 252 6.56 -20.36 18.77
CA ASN A 252 7.20 -20.78 17.52
C ASN A 252 6.32 -20.55 16.27
N VAL A 253 5.22 -19.81 16.38
CA VAL A 253 4.41 -19.40 15.22
C VAL A 253 4.14 -17.90 15.34
N LYS A 254 4.70 -17.12 14.42
CA LYS A 254 4.53 -15.66 14.36
C LYS A 254 3.80 -15.29 13.07
N ILE A 255 2.80 -14.43 13.18
CA ILE A 255 2.09 -13.89 12.02
C ILE A 255 2.63 -12.48 11.77
N LYS A 256 3.11 -12.22 10.55
CA LYS A 256 3.62 -10.93 10.09
C LYS A 256 2.58 -10.27 9.19
N LEU A 257 2.02 -9.14 9.62
CA LEU A 257 0.92 -8.47 8.91
C LEU A 257 1.39 -7.14 8.30
N PHE A 258 1.07 -6.93 7.03
CA PHE A 258 1.29 -5.66 6.34
C PHE A 258 -0.08 -5.05 6.04
N LEU A 259 -0.45 -4.01 6.79
CA LEU A 259 -1.80 -3.45 6.77
C LEU A 259 -1.79 -1.98 6.34
N ARG A 260 -2.87 -1.54 5.69
CA ARG A 260 -3.01 -0.11 5.42
C ARG A 260 -3.41 0.65 6.68
N SER A 261 -2.77 1.80 6.88
CA SER A 261 -2.97 2.62 8.08
C SER A 261 -4.36 3.28 8.12
N ASP A 262 -4.93 3.62 6.96
CA ASP A 262 -6.28 4.18 6.84
C ASP A 262 -7.36 3.16 7.22
N ILE A 263 -7.21 1.90 6.78
CA ILE A 263 -8.14 0.82 7.17
C ILE A 263 -8.06 0.54 8.67
N TRP A 264 -6.84 0.49 9.24
CA TRP A 264 -6.66 0.33 10.68
C TRP A 264 -7.29 1.47 11.49
N ALA A 265 -7.10 2.72 11.05
CA ALA A 265 -7.71 3.88 11.68
C ALA A 265 -9.25 3.82 11.64
N GLN A 266 -9.83 3.35 10.54
CA GLN A 266 -11.28 3.15 10.44
C GLN A 266 -11.78 2.12 11.45
N ILE A 267 -11.17 0.93 11.48
CA ILE A 267 -11.58 -0.17 12.37
C ILE A 267 -11.51 0.25 13.85
N THR A 268 -10.47 0.98 14.24
CA THR A 268 -10.31 1.47 15.62
C THR A 268 -11.32 2.55 15.96
N SER A 269 -11.70 3.41 15.01
CA SER A 269 -12.71 4.46 15.21
C SER A 269 -14.15 3.93 15.37
N GLU A 270 -14.48 2.81 14.71
CA GLU A 270 -15.77 2.12 14.83
C GLU A 270 -15.92 1.36 16.16
N GLY A 271 -14.85 1.24 16.93
CA GLY A 271 -14.78 0.45 18.15
C GLY A 271 -14.19 -0.94 17.90
N PHE A 272 -12.98 -1.15 18.40
CA PHE A 272 -12.29 -2.44 18.41
C PHE A 272 -11.43 -2.54 19.66
N THR A 273 -11.97 -3.15 20.73
CA THR A 273 -11.36 -3.16 22.08
C THR A 273 -10.00 -3.86 22.09
N GLU A 274 -9.85 -4.90 21.27
CA GLU A 274 -8.63 -5.69 21.16
C GLU A 274 -7.46 -4.92 20.52
N ALA A 275 -7.71 -3.77 19.88
CA ALA A 275 -6.66 -2.92 19.32
C ALA A 275 -5.59 -2.54 20.36
N SER A 276 -5.99 -2.33 21.61
CA SER A 276 -5.10 -1.98 22.73
C SER A 276 -4.06 -3.08 23.04
N HIS A 277 -4.34 -4.33 22.70
CA HIS A 277 -3.44 -5.47 22.92
C HIS A 277 -2.47 -5.71 21.75
N VAL A 278 -2.58 -4.94 20.67
CA VAL A 278 -1.74 -5.03 19.49
C VAL A 278 -0.52 -4.11 19.67
N THR A 279 0.51 -4.60 20.36
CA THR A 279 1.66 -3.78 20.78
C THR A 279 2.87 -3.86 19.84
N ASN A 280 3.07 -4.99 19.14
CA ASN A 280 4.23 -5.23 18.28
C ASN A 280 4.06 -4.62 16.88
N THR A 281 3.85 -3.31 16.81
CA THR A 281 3.52 -2.62 15.57
C THR A 281 4.49 -1.49 15.24
N GLN A 282 4.62 -1.18 13.94
CA GLN A 282 5.34 0.00 13.49
C GLN A 282 4.70 0.55 12.21
N THR A 283 4.66 1.87 12.06
CA THR A 283 4.16 2.54 10.85
C THR A 283 5.34 2.96 9.98
N ILE A 284 5.25 2.70 8.68
CA ILE A 284 6.21 3.23 7.71
C ILE A 284 5.95 4.73 7.55
N GLU A 285 6.93 5.50 7.98
CA GLU A 285 6.97 6.95 7.82
C GLU A 285 8.25 7.32 7.10
N TRP A 286 8.13 8.20 6.11
CA TRP A 286 9.25 8.68 5.32
C TRP A 286 9.55 10.12 5.69
N THR A 287 10.72 10.36 6.26
CA THR A 287 11.21 11.71 6.49
C THR A 287 11.74 12.30 5.17
N THR A 288 11.96 13.62 5.15
CA THR A 288 12.61 14.27 4.01
C THR A 288 14.00 13.71 3.74
N ASP A 289 14.70 13.28 4.78
CA ASP A 289 16.08 12.83 4.71
C ASP A 289 16.12 11.41 4.10
N ASP A 290 15.19 10.54 4.53
CA ASP A 290 15.01 9.20 3.96
C ASP A 290 14.69 9.25 2.47
N LEU A 291 13.82 10.18 2.06
CA LEU A 291 13.43 10.34 0.65
C LEU A 291 14.57 10.90 -0.20
N LEU A 292 15.37 11.82 0.33
CA LEU A 292 16.56 12.31 -0.37
C LEU A 292 17.53 11.16 -0.62
N LEU A 293 17.78 10.36 0.42
CA LEU A 293 18.67 9.21 0.33
C LEU A 293 18.15 8.15 -0.63
N LEU A 294 16.84 7.89 -0.64
CA LEU A 294 16.19 7.00 -1.60
C LEU A 294 16.42 7.45 -3.04
N ILE A 295 16.25 8.74 -3.33
CA ILE A 295 16.49 9.28 -4.68
C ILE A 295 17.97 9.11 -5.05
N LEU A 296 18.88 9.46 -4.15
CA LEU A 296 20.32 9.36 -4.41
C LEU A 296 20.74 7.91 -4.67
N ASN A 297 20.33 6.97 -3.83
CA ASN A 297 20.69 5.56 -4.00
C ASN A 297 20.20 4.99 -5.34
N ARG A 298 19.00 5.39 -5.78
CA ARG A 298 18.49 5.01 -7.11
C ARG A 298 19.24 5.72 -8.24
N THR A 299 19.59 7.00 -8.08
CA THR A 299 20.32 7.78 -9.09
C THR A 299 21.74 7.25 -9.31
N PHE A 300 22.47 6.98 -8.23
CA PHE A 300 23.89 6.59 -8.24
C PHE A 300 24.12 5.09 -8.39
N ARG A 301 23.05 4.31 -8.60
CA ARG A 301 23.16 2.92 -9.07
C ARG A 301 23.85 2.86 -10.43
N SER A 302 23.61 3.86 -11.29
CA SER A 302 24.32 3.96 -12.56
C SER A 302 25.81 4.25 -12.36
N ASN A 303 26.65 3.37 -12.92
CA ASN A 303 28.11 3.54 -12.97
C ASN A 303 28.50 4.83 -13.72
N LEU A 304 27.73 5.23 -14.74
CA LEU A 304 28.03 6.43 -15.52
C LEU A 304 27.79 7.70 -14.70
N VAL A 305 26.73 7.72 -13.89
CA VAL A 305 26.43 8.85 -13.00
C VAL A 305 27.46 8.96 -11.88
N ARG A 306 27.88 7.82 -11.32
CA ARG A 306 28.98 7.74 -10.34
C ARG A 306 30.27 8.34 -10.88
N ARG A 307 30.67 7.94 -12.10
CA ARG A 307 31.86 8.52 -12.78
C ARG A 307 31.71 10.02 -13.01
N LEU A 308 30.52 10.49 -13.44
CA LEU A 308 30.26 11.92 -13.64
C LEU A 308 30.44 12.75 -12.36
N CYS A 309 30.12 12.19 -11.20
CA CYS A 309 30.21 12.87 -9.91
C CYS A 309 31.45 12.48 -9.09
N SER A 310 32.37 11.68 -9.64
CA SER A 310 33.55 11.17 -8.93
C SER A 310 33.20 10.44 -7.62
N ILE A 311 32.23 9.54 -7.67
CA ILE A 311 31.86 8.65 -6.55
C ILE A 311 32.26 7.23 -6.89
N ASP A 312 33.13 6.64 -6.07
CA ASP A 312 33.63 5.28 -6.30
C ASP A 312 32.58 4.22 -5.92
N GLU A 313 32.09 4.28 -4.68
CA GLU A 313 31.12 3.33 -4.13
C GLU A 313 29.81 4.01 -3.74
N TYR A 314 28.68 3.45 -4.17
CA TYR A 314 27.38 4.05 -3.86
C TYR A 314 27.06 4.01 -2.36
N GLN A 315 27.59 3.04 -1.61
CA GLN A 315 27.40 2.93 -0.15
C GLN A 315 27.96 4.14 0.61
N GLN A 316 28.94 4.85 0.04
CA GLN A 316 29.48 6.08 0.63
C GLN A 316 28.39 7.15 0.78
N ILE A 317 27.36 7.15 -0.08
CA ILE A 317 26.26 8.12 -0.05
C ILE A 317 25.48 8.03 1.27
N ASN A 318 25.28 6.82 1.79
CA ASN A 318 24.56 6.59 3.05
C ASN A 318 25.31 7.17 4.25
N ALA A 319 26.66 7.20 4.20
CA ALA A 319 27.50 7.74 5.27
C ALA A 319 27.67 9.27 5.19
N LEU A 320 27.26 9.91 4.08
CA LEU A 320 27.35 11.36 3.93
C LEU A 320 26.36 12.08 4.85
N ALA A 321 26.81 13.16 5.49
CA ALA A 321 25.91 14.08 6.18
C ALA A 321 24.87 14.67 5.19
N TYR A 322 23.66 14.93 5.68
CA TYR A 322 22.53 15.43 4.88
C TYR A 322 22.87 16.62 3.97
N ARG A 323 23.68 17.59 4.45
CA ARG A 323 24.12 18.74 3.63
C ARG A 323 24.93 18.31 2.40
N ARG A 324 25.79 17.29 2.53
CA ARG A 324 26.57 16.74 1.41
C ARG A 324 25.69 15.95 0.46
N GLN A 325 24.76 15.15 0.97
CA GLN A 325 23.74 14.47 0.16
C GLN A 325 22.94 15.49 -0.68
N ARG A 326 22.53 16.61 -0.08
CA ARG A 326 21.81 17.68 -0.78
C ARG A 326 22.67 18.39 -1.82
N SER A 327 23.96 18.60 -1.54
CA SER A 327 24.90 19.13 -2.53
C SER A 327 25.03 18.19 -3.72
N LEU A 328 25.17 16.89 -3.46
CA LEU A 328 25.28 15.86 -4.49
C LEU A 328 24.01 15.79 -5.37
N PHE A 329 22.83 15.87 -4.76
CA PHE A 329 21.57 15.99 -5.47
C PHE A 329 21.56 17.19 -6.43
N ASN A 330 22.01 18.35 -5.97
CA ASN A 330 22.07 19.58 -6.78
C ASN A 330 23.16 19.58 -7.86
N THR A 331 24.04 18.58 -7.89
CA THR A 331 24.98 18.34 -8.99
C THR A 331 24.28 17.68 -10.17
N VAL A 332 23.40 16.72 -9.89
CA VAL A 332 22.68 15.91 -10.88
C VAL A 332 21.35 16.57 -11.31
N PHE A 333 20.73 17.32 -10.42
CA PHE A 333 19.45 18.01 -10.67
C PHE A 333 19.61 19.52 -10.54
N PRO A 334 18.78 20.33 -11.24
CA PRO A 334 18.81 21.78 -11.11
C PRO A 334 18.54 22.19 -9.66
N LYS A 335 19.08 23.34 -9.23
CA LYS A 335 18.83 23.86 -7.87
C LYS A 335 17.36 24.26 -7.66
N GLN A 336 16.72 24.79 -8.70
CA GLN A 336 15.30 25.18 -8.69
C GLN A 336 14.65 24.82 -10.03
N ILE A 337 13.39 24.40 -9.98
CA ILE A 337 12.58 24.19 -11.19
C ILE A 337 11.86 25.49 -11.57
N ASP A 338 11.21 26.15 -10.62
CA ASP A 338 10.51 27.41 -10.87
C ASP A 338 11.42 28.59 -10.53
N SER A 339 11.51 29.58 -11.42
CA SER A 339 12.36 30.75 -11.22
C SER A 339 11.83 31.66 -10.11
N GLY A 340 12.71 32.12 -9.22
CA GLY A 340 12.43 33.18 -8.24
C GLY A 340 13.02 32.90 -6.84
N ARG A 341 13.33 33.98 -6.11
CA ARG A 341 14.00 33.91 -4.79
C ARG A 341 13.23 33.09 -3.75
N ASN A 342 11.90 33.11 -3.79
CA ASN A 342 11.03 32.43 -2.83
C ASN A 342 10.51 31.07 -3.35
N LYS A 343 11.06 30.56 -4.45
CA LYS A 343 10.66 29.27 -5.00
C LYS A 343 11.39 28.13 -4.28
N PRO A 344 10.72 27.00 -4.06
CA PRO A 344 11.33 25.85 -3.40
C PRO A 344 12.54 25.35 -4.21
N SER A 345 13.49 24.72 -3.51
CA SER A 345 14.53 23.96 -4.19
C SER A 345 13.90 22.78 -4.96
N THR A 346 14.61 22.21 -5.92
CA THR A 346 14.07 21.12 -6.76
C THR A 346 13.58 19.93 -5.97
N PHE A 347 14.30 19.51 -4.92
CA PHE A 347 13.83 18.40 -4.09
C PHE A 347 12.55 18.77 -3.33
N ASP A 348 12.47 19.95 -2.72
CA ASP A 348 11.24 20.37 -2.02
C ASP A 348 10.08 20.57 -2.99
N TRP A 349 10.39 20.98 -4.24
CA TRP A 349 9.43 21.04 -5.33
C TRP A 349 8.90 19.64 -5.64
N ILE A 350 9.77 18.65 -5.86
CA ILE A 350 9.39 17.24 -6.12
C ILE A 350 8.46 16.74 -5.01
N LEU A 351 8.84 16.94 -3.74
CA LEU A 351 8.02 16.56 -2.60
C LEU A 351 6.64 17.25 -2.64
N SER A 352 6.60 18.56 -2.91
CA SER A 352 5.33 19.31 -2.98
C SER A 352 4.42 18.87 -4.14
N ARG A 353 4.98 18.34 -5.23
CA ARG A 353 4.23 17.91 -6.43
C ARG A 353 3.77 16.45 -6.39
N THR A 354 4.34 15.65 -5.50
CA THR A 354 4.07 14.21 -5.38
C THR A 354 3.28 13.87 -4.12
N LYS A 355 3.17 14.80 -3.16
CA LYS A 355 2.37 14.62 -1.94
C LYS A 355 0.87 14.67 -2.25
N SER A 356 0.13 13.65 -1.77
CA SER A 356 -1.33 13.68 -1.66
C SER A 356 -1.77 14.40 -0.38
N ALA A 357 -3.05 14.33 0.00
CA ALA A 357 -3.51 14.93 1.25
C ALA A 357 -3.22 14.06 2.49
N HIS A 358 -2.66 12.87 2.29
CA HIS A 358 -2.12 12.09 3.41
C HIS A 358 -0.92 12.81 4.04
N PRO A 359 -0.70 12.64 5.35
CA PRO A 359 0.37 13.33 6.06
C PRO A 359 1.77 12.96 5.55
N ASN A 360 1.94 11.71 5.09
CA ASN A 360 3.22 11.10 4.74
C ASN A 360 3.47 11.07 3.23
N TYR A 361 4.73 11.12 2.81
CA TYR A 361 5.16 11.16 1.41
C TYR A 361 5.28 9.78 0.78
N SER A 362 4.68 9.52 -0.37
CA SER A 362 4.83 8.24 -1.07
C SER A 362 6.10 8.18 -1.93
N PRO A 363 7.05 7.25 -1.67
CA PRO A 363 8.18 7.01 -2.58
C PRO A 363 7.75 6.67 -4.00
N ARG A 364 6.64 5.96 -4.18
CA ARG A 364 6.14 5.52 -5.50
C ARG A 364 5.90 6.69 -6.46
N GLU A 365 5.30 7.77 -5.98
CA GLU A 365 4.95 8.95 -6.78
C GLU A 365 6.19 9.80 -7.08
N ILE A 366 7.19 9.80 -6.19
CA ILE A 366 8.51 10.41 -6.42
C ILE A 366 9.26 9.66 -7.52
N ILE A 367 9.35 8.33 -7.40
CA ILE A 367 9.98 7.47 -8.42
C ILE A 367 9.30 7.66 -9.77
N HIS A 368 7.96 7.68 -9.79
CA HIS A 368 7.21 7.91 -11.01
C HIS A 368 7.55 9.26 -11.66
N LEU A 369 7.59 10.34 -10.88
CA LEU A 369 7.96 11.66 -11.39
C LEU A 369 9.38 11.69 -11.95
N LEU A 370 10.34 11.04 -11.31
CA LEU A 370 11.73 10.97 -11.79
C LEU A 370 11.85 10.19 -13.11
N ASN A 371 11.14 9.07 -13.24
CA ASN A 371 11.09 8.28 -14.48
C ASN A 371 10.44 9.05 -15.64
N GLU A 372 9.31 9.71 -15.38
CA GLU A 372 8.65 10.54 -16.40
C GLU A 372 9.53 11.74 -16.78
N ALA A 373 10.19 12.39 -15.80
CA ALA A 373 11.10 13.50 -16.08
C ALA A 373 12.33 13.05 -16.88
N ARG A 374 12.87 11.84 -16.63
CA ARG A 374 13.93 11.25 -17.44
C ARG A 374 13.47 11.04 -18.88
N SER A 375 12.32 10.41 -19.06
CA SER A 375 11.73 10.14 -20.38
C SER A 375 11.46 11.43 -21.16
N GLU A 376 10.92 12.46 -20.51
CA GLU A 376 10.71 13.77 -21.12
C GLU A 376 12.04 14.47 -21.46
N GLN A 377 13.08 14.31 -20.64
CA GLN A 377 14.40 14.86 -20.96
C GLN A 377 15.02 14.20 -22.20
N ILE A 378 14.87 12.88 -22.36
CA ILE A 378 15.31 12.16 -23.56
C ILE A 378 14.58 12.70 -24.79
N LYS A 379 13.25 12.86 -24.72
CA LYS A 379 12.44 13.43 -25.81
C LYS A 379 12.86 14.86 -26.17
N ILE A 380 13.24 15.69 -25.20
CA ILE A 380 13.74 17.04 -25.45
C ILE A 380 15.06 16.97 -26.25
N ILE A 381 16.01 16.15 -25.82
CA ILE A 381 17.29 15.97 -26.52
C ILE A 381 17.06 15.47 -27.96
N GLU A 382 16.16 14.51 -28.15
CA GLU A 382 15.83 13.97 -29.48
C GLU A 382 15.18 15.00 -30.42
N ARG A 383 14.44 15.96 -29.89
CA ARG A 383 13.70 16.97 -30.69
C ARG A 383 14.51 18.22 -30.96
N THR A 384 15.25 18.72 -29.98
CA THR A 384 15.91 20.02 -30.05
C THR A 384 17.43 19.93 -30.01
N GLY A 385 18.00 18.78 -29.62
CA GLY A 385 19.42 18.63 -29.34
C GLY A 385 19.86 19.24 -28.00
N ASP A 386 18.95 19.88 -27.26
CA ASP A 386 19.29 20.60 -26.03
C ASP A 386 19.60 19.64 -24.89
N VAL A 387 20.84 19.70 -24.41
CA VAL A 387 21.30 18.96 -23.22
C VAL A 387 21.38 19.90 -22.01
N PRO A 388 21.08 19.42 -20.78
CA PRO A 388 21.24 20.26 -19.60
C PRO A 388 22.71 20.68 -19.40
N SER A 389 22.96 21.82 -18.76
CA SER A 389 24.32 22.34 -18.56
C SER A 389 25.10 21.61 -17.46
N GLY A 390 26.44 21.63 -17.53
CA GLY A 390 27.32 21.08 -16.50
C GLY A 390 27.09 19.58 -16.23
N ASN A 391 26.94 19.20 -14.97
CA ASN A 391 26.68 17.81 -14.56
C ASN A 391 25.19 17.47 -14.41
N GLN A 392 24.28 18.43 -14.65
CA GLN A 392 22.85 18.19 -14.49
C GLN A 392 22.35 17.19 -15.53
N LEU A 393 21.51 16.23 -15.17
CA LEU A 393 21.00 15.21 -16.08
C LEU A 393 19.57 15.46 -16.52
N ILE A 394 18.75 16.12 -15.70
CA ILE A 394 17.34 16.41 -16.00
C ILE A 394 17.05 17.88 -15.77
N GLY A 395 16.60 18.59 -16.80
CA GLY A 395 16.32 20.02 -16.75
C GLY A 395 14.92 20.38 -16.21
N PRO A 396 14.68 21.66 -15.87
CA PRO A 396 13.38 22.13 -15.36
C PRO A 396 12.20 21.86 -16.30
N ALA A 397 12.41 21.97 -17.62
CA ALA A 397 11.35 21.74 -18.62
C ALA A 397 10.81 20.30 -18.56
N ALA A 398 11.71 19.31 -18.43
CA ALA A 398 11.36 17.90 -18.33
C ALA A 398 10.54 17.60 -17.07
N PHE A 399 10.92 18.16 -15.91
CA PHE A 399 10.14 18.03 -14.68
C PHE A 399 8.73 18.61 -14.80
N ARG A 400 8.56 19.75 -15.46
CA ARG A 400 7.22 20.35 -15.66
C ARG A 400 6.37 19.51 -16.61
N ALA A 401 6.96 18.99 -17.69
CA ALA A 401 6.28 18.12 -18.64
C ALA A 401 5.81 16.81 -17.98
N ALA A 402 6.61 16.25 -17.07
CA ALA A 402 6.32 15.03 -16.34
C ALA A 402 5.12 15.12 -15.38
N LEU A 403 4.69 16.32 -14.95
CA LEU A 403 3.58 16.44 -14.00
C LEU A 403 2.25 15.90 -14.52
N LYS A 404 1.95 16.10 -15.81
CA LYS A 404 0.68 15.66 -16.40
C LYS A 404 0.54 14.13 -16.47
N PRO A 405 1.50 13.35 -17.01
CA PRO A 405 1.41 11.90 -17.01
C PRO A 405 1.39 11.32 -15.59
N VAL A 406 2.17 11.88 -14.65
CA VAL A 406 2.14 11.45 -13.24
C VAL A 406 0.77 11.64 -12.61
N SER A 407 0.20 12.84 -12.77
CA SER A 407 -1.13 13.19 -12.27
C SER A 407 -2.22 12.30 -12.87
N LYS A 408 -2.14 12.03 -14.18
CA LYS A 408 -3.06 11.14 -14.91
C LYS A 408 -3.03 9.73 -14.34
N ALA A 409 -1.84 9.15 -14.24
CA ALA A 409 -1.71 7.77 -13.77
C ALA A 409 -2.09 7.61 -12.30
N LEU A 410 -1.85 8.61 -11.46
CA LEU A 410 -2.33 8.60 -10.08
C LEU A 410 -3.86 8.54 -10.04
N ILE A 411 -4.53 9.42 -10.79
CA ILE A 411 -6.00 9.49 -10.77
C ILE A 411 -6.62 8.25 -11.40
N GLU A 412 -6.21 7.90 -12.62
CA GLU A 412 -6.83 6.81 -13.38
C GLU A 412 -6.47 5.42 -12.83
N GLN A 413 -5.20 5.18 -12.49
CA GLN A 413 -4.72 3.84 -12.12
C GLN A 413 -4.68 3.59 -10.61
N THR A 414 -4.82 4.64 -9.78
CA THR A 414 -4.88 4.48 -8.32
C THR A 414 -6.24 4.90 -7.79
N TYR A 415 -6.65 6.16 -7.94
CA TYR A 415 -7.89 6.64 -7.34
C TYR A 415 -9.15 6.02 -7.96
N PHE A 416 -9.27 5.97 -9.29
CA PHE A 416 -10.46 5.39 -9.94
C PHE A 416 -10.51 3.86 -9.84
N ALA A 417 -9.36 3.20 -9.69
CA ALA A 417 -9.30 1.76 -9.48
C ALA A 417 -9.66 1.37 -8.05
N GLU A 418 -9.23 2.14 -7.05
CA GLU A 418 -9.51 1.86 -5.63
C GLU A 418 -10.86 2.40 -5.17
N TYR A 419 -11.29 3.52 -5.74
CA TYR A 419 -12.51 4.18 -5.32
C TYR A 419 -13.40 4.50 -6.53
N PRO A 420 -13.95 3.47 -7.21
CA PRO A 420 -14.77 3.66 -8.41
C PRO A 420 -15.96 4.59 -8.18
N SER A 421 -16.57 4.54 -6.98
CA SER A 421 -17.70 5.37 -6.58
C SER A 421 -17.38 6.88 -6.56
N PHE A 422 -16.12 7.26 -6.27
CA PHE A 422 -15.70 8.66 -6.26
C PHE A 422 -15.26 9.19 -7.62
N ARG A 423 -15.22 8.35 -8.67
CA ARG A 423 -14.80 8.78 -10.02
C ARG A 423 -15.63 9.95 -10.53
N GLY A 424 -16.96 9.83 -10.46
CA GLY A 424 -17.86 10.90 -10.90
C GLY A 424 -17.63 12.20 -10.13
N THR A 425 -17.52 12.11 -8.80
CA THR A 425 -17.28 13.26 -7.92
C THR A 425 -15.93 13.95 -8.18
N ILE A 426 -14.85 13.18 -8.35
CA ILE A 426 -13.51 13.72 -8.63
C ILE A 426 -13.50 14.45 -9.97
N GLU A 427 -14.17 13.91 -11.00
CA GLU A 427 -14.26 14.55 -12.32
C GLU A 427 -15.02 15.89 -12.29
N MET A 428 -15.95 16.10 -11.34
CA MET A 428 -16.63 17.41 -11.19
C MET A 428 -15.65 18.55 -10.85
N PHE A 429 -14.47 18.24 -10.30
CA PHE A 429 -13.44 19.24 -10.02
C PHE A 429 -12.63 19.62 -11.25
N ARG A 430 -12.84 19.00 -12.41
CA ARG A 430 -12.14 19.37 -13.64
C ARG A 430 -12.35 20.84 -13.98
N ASN A 431 -11.27 21.56 -14.27
CA ASN A 431 -11.24 23.00 -14.52
C ASN A 431 -11.70 23.90 -13.34
N GLN A 432 -11.91 23.33 -12.14
CA GLN A 432 -12.31 24.09 -10.96
C GLN A 432 -11.12 24.71 -10.23
N LYS A 433 -11.42 25.49 -9.19
CA LYS A 433 -10.40 26.04 -8.29
C LYS A 433 -9.85 24.97 -7.35
N SER A 434 -8.67 25.18 -6.78
CA SER A 434 -8.03 24.19 -5.91
C SER A 434 -8.46 24.25 -4.45
N ASP A 435 -9.17 25.29 -4.02
CA ASP A 435 -9.51 25.56 -2.62
C ASP A 435 -10.99 25.90 -2.49
N HIS A 436 -11.71 25.11 -1.69
CA HIS A 436 -13.16 25.10 -1.58
C HIS A 436 -13.63 25.21 -0.13
N SER A 437 -14.67 26.03 0.09
CA SER A 437 -15.46 26.03 1.32
C SER A 437 -16.61 25.02 1.22
N LYS A 438 -17.23 24.69 2.36
CA LYS A 438 -18.47 23.89 2.43
C LYS A 438 -19.55 24.40 1.46
N ASP A 439 -19.74 25.72 1.38
CA ASP A 439 -20.73 26.33 0.48
C ASP A 439 -20.39 26.09 -0.99
N THR A 440 -19.12 26.23 -1.38
CA THR A 440 -18.71 26.01 -2.76
C THR A 440 -18.80 24.55 -3.16
N LEU A 441 -18.56 23.61 -2.23
CA LEU A 441 -18.73 22.18 -2.46
C LEU A 441 -20.20 21.82 -2.62
N ALA A 442 -21.08 22.32 -1.76
CA ALA A 442 -22.52 22.10 -1.87
C ALA A 442 -23.08 22.52 -3.23
N ARG A 443 -22.64 23.69 -3.73
CA ARG A 443 -23.01 24.17 -5.07
C ARG A 443 -22.42 23.31 -6.19
N LEU A 444 -21.13 22.96 -6.10
CA LEU A 444 -20.47 22.17 -7.13
C LEU A 444 -21.09 20.77 -7.24
N LEU A 445 -21.33 20.12 -6.11
CA LEU A 445 -21.87 18.76 -6.04
C LEU A 445 -23.39 18.69 -6.23
N ASN A 446 -24.07 19.85 -6.25
CA ASN A 446 -25.53 19.95 -6.24
C ASN A 446 -26.17 19.13 -5.10
N LYS A 447 -25.68 19.34 -3.88
CA LYS A 447 -26.08 18.61 -2.67
C LYS A 447 -26.30 19.57 -1.50
N SER A 448 -27.00 19.11 -0.46
CA SER A 448 -27.08 19.88 0.79
C SER A 448 -25.69 20.07 1.40
N LYS A 449 -25.53 21.07 2.27
CA LYS A 449 -24.24 21.31 2.95
C LYS A 449 -23.77 20.13 3.78
N ALA A 450 -24.71 19.41 4.41
CA ALA A 450 -24.41 18.24 5.21
C ALA A 450 -23.90 17.08 4.34
N GLU A 451 -24.62 16.75 3.26
CA GLU A 451 -24.18 15.71 2.31
C GLU A 451 -22.84 16.05 1.65
N ALA A 452 -22.66 17.30 1.22
CA ALA A 452 -21.41 17.76 0.62
C ALA A 452 -20.24 17.69 1.62
N GLU A 453 -20.47 17.97 2.90
CA GLU A 453 -19.47 17.81 3.94
C GLU A 453 -19.11 16.33 4.17
N THR A 454 -20.09 15.43 4.17
CA THR A 454 -19.82 13.98 4.25
C THR A 454 -18.95 13.52 3.08
N ILE A 455 -19.33 13.85 1.84
CA ILE A 455 -18.54 13.52 0.64
C ILE A 455 -17.13 14.12 0.72
N ALA A 456 -17.00 15.36 1.20
CA ALA A 456 -15.70 16.01 1.34
C ALA A 456 -14.82 15.36 2.41
N ASN A 457 -15.41 14.87 3.50
CA ASN A 457 -14.70 14.10 4.52
C ASN A 457 -14.25 12.75 3.97
N ASP A 458 -15.08 12.06 3.19
CA ASP A 458 -14.69 10.83 2.52
C ASP A 458 -13.55 11.04 1.52
N LEU A 459 -13.63 12.09 0.70
CA LEU A 459 -12.55 12.51 -0.19
C LEU A 459 -11.27 12.92 0.57
N SER A 460 -11.40 13.46 1.78
CA SER A 460 -10.25 13.74 2.66
C SER A 460 -9.63 12.45 3.19
N ARG A 461 -10.46 11.45 3.56
CA ARG A 461 -10.02 10.14 4.05
C ARG A 461 -9.18 9.39 3.02
N ILE A 462 -9.56 9.44 1.74
CA ILE A 462 -8.79 8.82 0.64
C ILE A 462 -7.61 9.69 0.16
N GLY A 463 -7.33 10.83 0.81
CA GLY A 463 -6.19 11.68 0.49
C GLY A 463 -6.36 12.60 -0.73
N PHE A 464 -7.60 12.81 -1.21
CA PHE A 464 -7.87 13.78 -2.29
C PHE A 464 -7.95 15.22 -1.76
N PHE A 465 -8.51 15.43 -0.57
CA PHE A 465 -8.59 16.74 0.08
C PHE A 465 -7.73 16.85 1.33
N GLU A 466 -6.99 17.96 1.43
CA GLU A 466 -6.32 18.39 2.65
C GLU A 466 -7.20 19.43 3.35
N ARG A 467 -7.48 19.21 4.64
CA ARG A 467 -8.22 20.20 5.45
C ARG A 467 -7.26 21.29 5.92
N ARG A 468 -7.53 22.55 5.58
CA ARG A 468 -6.70 23.70 5.95
C ARG A 468 -7.48 24.78 6.67
N GLY A 469 -6.78 25.46 7.59
CA GLY A 469 -7.27 26.63 8.31
C GLY A 469 -8.33 26.34 9.37
N SER A 470 -8.66 27.36 10.18
CA SER A 470 -9.65 27.29 11.25
C SER A 470 -11.09 27.03 10.76
N ASN A 471 -11.37 27.36 9.49
CA ASN A 471 -12.70 27.23 8.89
C ASN A 471 -12.93 25.88 8.18
N LYS A 472 -12.02 24.90 8.33
CA LYS A 472 -12.10 23.58 7.67
C LYS A 472 -12.26 23.70 6.15
N GLU A 473 -11.38 24.48 5.51
CA GLU A 473 -11.33 24.64 4.05
C GLU A 473 -10.77 23.36 3.41
N TYR A 474 -11.28 22.96 2.24
CA TYR A 474 -10.86 21.75 1.53
C TYR A 474 -9.96 22.13 0.36
N TRP A 475 -8.71 21.69 0.42
CA TRP A 475 -7.68 22.04 -0.55
C TRP A 475 -7.23 20.81 -1.33
N ILE A 476 -7.14 20.92 -2.66
CA ILE A 476 -6.69 19.84 -3.54
C ILE A 476 -5.16 19.92 -3.74
N PRO A 477 -4.41 18.87 -3.39
CA PRO A 477 -2.97 18.77 -3.59
C PRO A 477 -2.49 18.93 -5.02
N PHE A 478 -1.23 19.35 -5.17
CA PHE A 478 -0.64 19.63 -6.49
C PHE A 478 -0.59 18.41 -7.40
N VAL A 479 -0.44 17.21 -6.82
CA VAL A 479 -0.34 15.95 -7.57
C VAL A 479 -1.57 15.67 -8.44
N PHE A 480 -2.74 16.24 -8.12
CA PHE A 480 -3.98 16.05 -8.88
C PHE A 480 -4.22 17.11 -9.97
N ARG A 481 -3.48 18.23 -9.92
CA ARG A 481 -3.89 19.46 -10.65
C ARG A 481 -3.68 19.39 -12.14
N SER A 482 -2.56 18.81 -12.57
CA SER A 482 -2.19 18.82 -13.99
C SER A 482 -3.13 17.96 -14.85
N TYR A 483 -3.69 16.88 -14.30
CA TYR A 483 -4.67 16.07 -15.01
C TYR A 483 -6.08 16.65 -14.97
N LEU A 484 -6.51 17.19 -13.82
CA LEU A 484 -7.83 17.82 -13.66
C LEU A 484 -7.88 19.27 -14.18
N ASN A 485 -6.78 19.83 -14.68
CA ASN A 485 -6.68 21.24 -15.09
C ASN A 485 -7.14 22.22 -13.98
N LEU A 486 -6.77 21.94 -12.73
CA LEU A 486 -7.19 22.76 -11.59
C LEU A 486 -6.51 24.13 -11.61
N ILE A 487 -7.32 25.17 -11.39
CA ILE A 487 -6.86 26.55 -11.33
C ILE A 487 -6.45 26.88 -9.89
N GLN A 488 -5.20 27.32 -9.69
CA GLN A 488 -4.73 27.69 -8.37
C GLN A 488 -5.54 28.86 -7.78
N GLY A 489 -6.00 28.70 -6.54
CA GLY A 489 -6.69 29.74 -5.77
C GLY A 489 -8.00 29.25 -5.15
N ARG A 490 -8.70 30.19 -4.48
CA ARG A 490 -9.97 29.97 -3.78
C ARG A 490 -11.18 30.08 -4.71
N ALA A 491 -12.15 29.20 -4.51
CA ALA A 491 -13.47 29.25 -5.13
C ALA A 491 -14.42 30.26 -4.47
N TYR A 492 -14.01 30.88 -3.35
CA TYR A 492 -14.83 31.77 -2.52
C TYR A 492 -14.08 33.05 -2.14
N SER A 493 -14.82 34.09 -1.77
CA SER A 493 -14.26 35.35 -1.29
C SER A 493 -14.18 35.34 0.25
N THR A 494 -13.02 35.70 0.80
CA THR A 494 -12.90 35.93 2.26
C THR A 494 -13.16 37.41 2.57
N LYS A 495 -13.95 37.74 3.60
CA LYS A 495 -14.26 39.13 4.03
C LYS A 495 -13.01 40.02 4.22
N LYS A 496 -11.81 39.46 4.48
CA LYS A 496 -10.52 40.20 4.52
C LYS A 496 -10.07 40.80 3.18
N SER A 497 -10.51 40.24 2.05
CA SER A 497 -10.21 40.76 0.70
C SER A 497 -10.89 42.12 0.44
N TYR A 498 -12.09 42.32 0.99
CA TYR A 498 -12.82 43.59 0.88
C TYR A 498 -12.11 44.75 1.58
N ARG A 499 -11.49 44.52 2.76
CA ARG A 499 -10.74 45.57 3.48
C ARG A 499 -9.44 45.99 2.76
N LYS A 500 -8.70 45.08 2.11
CA LYS A 500 -7.49 45.47 1.34
C LYS A 500 -7.82 46.20 0.04
N LYS A 501 -8.94 45.88 -0.63
CA LYS A 501 -9.40 46.62 -1.82
C LYS A 501 -10.01 47.99 -1.48
N SER A 502 -10.70 48.14 -0.35
CA SER A 502 -11.24 49.44 0.07
C SER A 502 -10.16 50.41 0.55
N VAL A 503 -9.11 49.94 1.22
CA VAL A 503 -7.97 50.77 1.63
C VAL A 503 -7.14 51.25 0.43
N ARG A 504 -6.88 50.38 -0.57
CA ARG A 504 -6.19 50.79 -1.82
C ARG A 504 -7.00 51.73 -2.72
N LYS A 505 -8.34 51.74 -2.63
CA LYS A 505 -9.18 52.71 -3.34
C LYS A 505 -9.25 54.07 -2.63
N ARG A 506 -9.08 54.12 -1.30
CA ARG A 506 -9.01 55.38 -0.55
C ARG A 506 -7.64 56.05 -0.65
N SER A 507 -6.54 55.30 -0.73
CA SER A 507 -5.18 55.85 -0.90
C SER A 507 -4.81 56.29 -2.32
N ARG A 508 -5.75 56.22 -3.28
CA ARG A 508 -5.60 56.74 -4.65
C ARG A 508 -6.49 57.97 -4.91
N LYS A 509 -7.19 58.45 -3.88
CA LYS A 509 -8.07 59.62 -3.92
C LYS A 509 -7.69 60.67 -2.85
N SER A 510 -6.47 60.61 -2.34
CA SER A 510 -5.90 61.62 -1.44
C SER A 510 -4.65 62.20 -2.08
#